data_AF-A0A8J2NNN7-F1
#
_entry.id   AF-A0A8J2NNN7-F1
#
_cell.length_a   1.000
_cell.length_b   1.000
_cell.length_c   1.000
_cell.angle_alpha   90.00
_cell.angle_beta   90.00
_cell.angle_gamma   90.00
#
_symmetry.space_group_name_H-M   'P 1'
#
loop_
_entity.id
_entity.type
_entity.pdbx_description
1 polymer ?
#
loop_
_entity_poly.entity_id
_entity_poly.type
_entity_poly.pdbx_seq_one_letter_code
_entity_poly.pdbx_strand_id
1 'polypeptide(L)'
;MARYVLAVFVTIATFLQLILAQTEIPHDNEILKWEPSKEMKTKYPYYLSGYDDEGAPVWIVEFGKWDLKSAAEAGGEITENFDKYVHQYFATLVNSTGDISANQGFFAILDLEGYDITQAKSVPGIQKFLWMAQTFVDAVKGDKFKGGIFINVNNFFENVWKVAGPILGKYFNTVTVFGTNSEAWRSQLLQKIPQDQLPEWYGILDSKKIAENLFPEKNYYSCSASFCGDKRDKLQNVTDFSDI
;
A
#
# COMPACT_ATOMS: atom_id res chain seq x y z
N MET A 1 24.26 -9.79 -21.88
CA MET A 1 22.97 -9.94 -21.18
C MET A 1 23.01 -11.06 -20.12
N ALA A 2 23.39 -12.31 -20.45
CA ALA A 2 23.40 -13.44 -19.52
C ALA A 2 24.25 -13.27 -18.23
N ARG A 3 25.45 -12.64 -18.31
CA ARG A 3 26.30 -12.40 -17.13
C ARG A 3 25.74 -11.35 -16.16
N TYR A 4 25.10 -10.31 -16.69
CA TYR A 4 24.43 -9.28 -15.88
C TYR A 4 23.23 -9.88 -15.14
N VAL A 5 22.44 -10.68 -15.85
CA VAL A 5 21.30 -11.40 -15.27
C VAL A 5 21.75 -12.34 -14.15
N LEU A 6 22.80 -13.14 -14.37
CA LEU A 6 23.33 -14.05 -13.35
C LEU A 6 23.87 -13.31 -12.11
N ALA A 7 24.61 -12.22 -12.29
CA ALA A 7 25.14 -11.43 -11.17
C ALA A 7 24.01 -10.79 -10.34
N VAL A 8 23.00 -10.22 -11.02
CA VAL A 8 21.81 -9.66 -10.35
C VAL A 8 21.06 -10.75 -9.58
N PHE A 9 20.87 -11.94 -10.16
CA PHE A 9 20.22 -13.06 -9.47
C PHE A 9 21.01 -13.55 -8.24
N VAL A 10 22.34 -13.65 -8.32
CA VAL A 10 23.18 -14.03 -7.17
C VAL A 10 23.09 -12.99 -6.06
N THR A 11 23.20 -11.70 -6.39
CA THR A 11 23.08 -10.62 -5.39
C THR A 11 21.69 -10.60 -4.75
N ILE A 12 20.63 -10.80 -5.53
CA ILE A 12 19.27 -10.87 -5.01
C ILE A 12 19.09 -12.11 -4.12
N ALA A 13 19.62 -13.27 -4.49
CA ALA A 13 19.50 -14.48 -3.69
C ALA A 13 20.25 -14.37 -2.35
N THR A 14 21.46 -13.81 -2.33
CA THR A 14 22.20 -13.55 -1.08
C THR A 14 21.48 -12.51 -0.23
N PHE A 15 20.96 -11.45 -0.83
CA PHE A 15 20.17 -10.45 -0.11
C PHE A 15 18.87 -11.03 0.44
N LEU A 16 18.20 -11.92 -0.30
CA LEU A 16 17.02 -12.64 0.16
C LEU A 16 17.35 -13.52 1.38
N GLN A 17 18.51 -14.19 1.39
CA GLN A 17 18.97 -14.92 2.58
C GLN A 17 19.24 -14.00 3.78
N LEU A 18 19.78 -12.79 3.54
CA LEU A 18 20.00 -11.79 4.60
C LEU A 18 18.68 -11.25 5.16
N ILE A 19 17.73 -10.92 4.31
CA ILE A 19 16.38 -10.50 4.70
C ILE A 19 15.71 -11.57 5.55
N LEU A 20 15.72 -12.83 5.08
CA LEU A 20 15.11 -13.93 5.81
C LEU A 20 15.82 -14.26 7.13
N ALA A 21 17.08 -13.85 7.28
CA ALA A 21 17.86 -14.00 8.51
C ALA A 21 17.68 -12.83 9.49
N GLN A 22 17.08 -11.72 9.06
CA GLN A 22 16.81 -10.57 9.93
C GLN A 22 15.55 -10.85 10.75
N THR A 23 15.75 -11.04 12.05
CA THR A 23 14.68 -11.25 13.03
C THR A 23 14.24 -9.93 13.65
N GLU A 24 12.93 -9.70 13.60
CA GLU A 24 12.15 -8.73 14.40
C GLU A 24 12.39 -7.24 14.12
N ILE A 25 11.50 -6.69 13.28
CA ILE A 25 11.21 -5.26 13.27
C ILE A 25 10.58 -4.87 14.61
N PRO A 26 11.02 -3.77 15.25
CA PRO A 26 10.41 -3.29 16.48
C PRO A 26 8.93 -2.99 16.26
N HIS A 27 8.05 -3.69 16.98
CA HIS A 27 6.61 -3.41 17.06
C HIS A 27 6.37 -2.28 18.06
N ASP A 28 7.17 -1.22 17.98
CA ASP A 28 7.15 -0.18 18.98
C ASP A 28 6.09 0.84 18.62
N ASN A 29 5.10 0.98 19.50
CA ASN A 29 4.07 2.03 19.46
C ASN A 29 4.65 3.47 19.36
N GLU A 30 5.97 3.63 19.53
CA GLU A 30 6.68 4.88 19.29
C GLU A 30 6.69 5.28 17.82
N ILE A 31 6.75 4.33 16.87
CA ILE A 31 6.76 4.66 15.43
C ILE A 31 5.44 5.30 14.99
N LEU A 32 4.33 4.95 15.66
CA LEU A 32 3.02 5.56 15.42
C LEU A 32 2.96 7.03 15.86
N LYS A 33 3.85 7.47 16.77
CA LYS A 33 3.95 8.86 17.22
C LYS A 33 4.84 9.70 16.30
N TRP A 34 5.61 9.07 15.43
CA TRP A 34 6.46 9.77 14.46
C TRP A 34 5.59 10.28 13.30
N GLU A 35 5.72 11.57 13.01
CA GLU A 35 4.97 12.23 11.94
C GLU A 35 5.84 12.39 10.70
N PRO A 36 5.47 11.78 9.57
CA PRO A 36 6.17 11.99 8.32
C PRO A 36 5.97 13.43 7.81
N SER A 37 7.00 13.95 7.14
CA SER A 37 6.91 15.22 6.43
C SER A 37 5.81 15.17 5.35
N LYS A 38 5.23 16.34 5.05
CA LYS A 38 4.26 16.49 3.95
C LYS A 38 4.83 16.00 2.63
N GLU A 39 6.11 16.25 2.39
CA GLU A 39 6.81 15.79 1.18
C GLU A 39 6.84 14.26 1.06
N MET A 40 7.11 13.54 2.16
CA MET A 40 7.08 12.07 2.16
C MET A 40 5.68 11.53 1.88
N LYS A 41 4.65 12.09 2.52
CA LYS A 41 3.25 11.70 2.28
C LYS A 41 2.85 11.92 0.81
N THR A 42 3.32 13.00 0.18
CA THR A 42 3.08 13.29 -1.25
C THR A 42 3.87 12.38 -2.19
N LYS A 43 5.12 12.03 -1.85
CA LYS A 43 5.99 11.17 -2.67
C LYS A 43 5.60 9.69 -2.58
N TYR A 44 5.07 9.26 -1.44
CA TYR A 44 4.75 7.87 -1.15
C TYR A 44 3.29 7.72 -0.68
N PRO A 45 2.31 8.10 -1.52
CA PRO A 45 0.92 8.16 -1.12
C PRO A 45 0.30 6.77 -0.90
N TYR A 46 -0.56 6.71 0.11
CA TYR A 46 -1.43 5.58 0.43
C TYR A 46 -2.73 6.08 1.08
N TYR A 47 -3.78 5.27 1.05
CA TYR A 47 -5.11 5.62 1.54
C TYR A 47 -5.80 4.43 2.21
N LEU A 48 -6.55 4.68 3.29
CA LEU A 48 -7.61 3.78 3.78
C LEU A 48 -8.92 4.34 3.22
N SER A 49 -9.56 3.62 2.31
CA SER A 49 -10.76 4.12 1.63
C SER A 49 -11.74 3.01 1.38
N GLY A 50 -12.88 3.07 2.08
CA GLY A 50 -14.00 2.15 1.90
C GLY A 50 -13.78 0.77 2.51
N TYR A 51 -14.73 -0.10 2.23
CA TYR A 51 -14.76 -1.48 2.69
C TYR A 51 -15.09 -2.42 1.54
N ASP A 52 -14.58 -3.64 1.60
CA ASP A 52 -14.97 -4.71 0.69
C ASP A 52 -16.35 -5.27 1.04
N ASP A 53 -16.83 -6.21 0.23
CA ASP A 53 -18.15 -6.85 0.36
C ASP A 53 -18.36 -7.63 1.68
N GLU A 54 -17.28 -8.01 2.36
CA GLU A 54 -17.30 -8.69 3.66
C GLU A 54 -17.03 -7.71 4.83
N GLY A 55 -16.91 -6.41 4.54
CA GLY A 55 -16.66 -5.36 5.51
C GLY A 55 -15.20 -5.21 5.92
N ALA A 56 -14.25 -5.78 5.17
CA ALA A 56 -12.83 -5.57 5.40
C ALA A 56 -12.41 -4.18 4.89
N PRO A 57 -11.64 -3.39 5.64
CA PRO A 57 -11.12 -2.12 5.16
C PRO A 57 -10.27 -2.31 3.90
N VAL A 58 -10.43 -1.40 2.94
CA VAL A 58 -9.64 -1.37 1.71
C VAL A 58 -8.46 -0.41 1.86
N TRP A 59 -7.28 -0.96 1.59
CA TRP A 59 -6.02 -0.24 1.63
C TRP A 59 -5.50 -0.02 0.21
N ILE A 60 -5.23 1.23 -0.14
CA ILE A 60 -4.88 1.63 -1.50
C ILE A 60 -3.50 2.25 -1.49
N VAL A 61 -2.59 1.76 -2.34
CA VAL A 61 -1.24 2.30 -2.48
C VAL A 61 -1.02 2.64 -3.94
N GLU A 62 -0.74 3.92 -4.23
CA GLU A 62 -0.34 4.36 -5.57
C GLU A 62 1.15 4.09 -5.76
N PHE A 63 1.50 2.81 -5.75
CA PHE A 63 2.87 2.31 -5.77
C PHE A 63 3.67 2.77 -6.98
N GLY A 64 3.00 3.06 -8.10
CA GLY A 64 3.65 3.62 -9.29
C GLY A 64 4.27 4.99 -9.08
N LYS A 65 3.83 5.75 -8.06
CA LYS A 65 4.43 7.04 -7.68
C LYS A 65 5.66 6.89 -6.76
N TRP A 66 5.87 5.71 -6.17
CA TRP A 66 6.94 5.50 -5.20
C TRP A 66 8.28 5.31 -5.92
N ASP A 67 9.27 6.14 -5.58
CA ASP A 67 10.66 5.99 -6.01
C ASP A 67 11.50 5.31 -4.92
N LEU A 68 11.48 3.98 -4.93
CA LEU A 68 12.24 3.10 -4.07
C LEU A 68 13.74 3.11 -4.41
N LYS A 69 14.07 3.26 -5.69
CA LYS A 69 15.46 3.29 -6.14
C LYS A 69 16.15 4.50 -5.53
N SER A 70 15.60 5.70 -5.70
CA SER A 70 16.16 6.91 -5.13
C SER A 70 16.17 6.86 -3.60
N ALA A 71 15.14 6.31 -2.97
CA ALA A 71 15.12 6.12 -1.51
C ALA A 71 16.25 5.20 -1.01
N ALA A 72 16.58 4.15 -1.78
CA ALA A 72 17.66 3.22 -1.46
C ALA A 72 19.05 3.82 -1.74
N GLU A 73 19.19 4.59 -2.81
CA GLU A 73 20.47 5.17 -3.25
C GLU A 73 20.86 6.44 -2.49
N ALA A 74 19.90 7.18 -1.91
CA ALA A 74 20.15 8.44 -1.22
C ALA A 74 21.12 8.29 -0.03
N GLY A 75 21.02 7.19 0.72
CA GLY A 75 21.80 6.94 1.94
C GLY A 75 21.46 7.90 3.09
N GLY A 76 22.09 7.66 4.24
CA GLY A 76 21.97 8.50 5.43
C GLY A 76 20.52 8.74 5.88
N GLU A 77 20.25 9.98 6.30
CA GLU A 77 18.96 10.37 6.87
C GLU A 77 17.76 10.18 5.92
N ILE A 78 17.96 10.32 4.60
CA ILE A 78 16.87 10.16 3.62
C ILE A 78 16.39 8.71 3.60
N THR A 79 17.31 7.76 3.52
CA THR A 79 16.98 6.33 3.56
C THR A 79 16.37 5.95 4.92
N GLU A 80 16.94 6.47 6.02
CA GLU A 80 16.40 6.20 7.37
C GLU A 80 14.98 6.75 7.57
N ASN A 81 14.69 7.95 7.06
CA ASN A 81 13.35 8.53 7.14
C ASN A 81 12.35 7.80 6.24
N PHE A 82 12.78 7.32 5.06
CA PHE A 82 11.95 6.43 4.26
C PHE A 82 11.65 5.12 5.00
N ASP A 83 12.62 4.55 5.70
CA ASP A 83 12.42 3.29 6.43
C ASP A 83 11.47 3.47 7.60
N LYS A 84 11.62 4.55 8.36
CA LYS A 84 10.64 4.97 9.38
C LYS A 84 9.25 5.17 8.77
N TYR A 85 9.17 5.78 7.59
CA TYR A 85 7.91 5.97 6.88
C TYR A 85 7.23 4.64 6.56
N VAL A 86 7.96 3.67 5.99
CA VAL A 86 7.41 2.35 5.67
C VAL A 86 6.99 1.59 6.94
N HIS A 87 7.79 1.65 8.01
CA HIS A 87 7.41 1.04 9.28
C HIS A 87 6.15 1.69 9.87
N GLN A 88 6.08 3.02 9.89
CA GLN A 88 4.91 3.77 10.36
C GLN A 88 3.66 3.47 9.52
N TYR A 89 3.82 3.38 8.20
CA TYR A 89 2.78 3.03 7.24
C TYR A 89 2.18 1.64 7.53
N PHE A 90 3.01 0.61 7.71
CA PHE A 90 2.52 -0.74 8.03
C PHE A 90 1.98 -0.84 9.47
N ALA A 91 2.58 -0.13 10.43
CA ALA A 91 2.06 -0.07 11.80
C ALA A 91 0.68 0.58 11.83
N THR A 92 0.49 1.67 11.07
CA THR A 92 -0.80 2.37 10.92
C THR A 92 -1.84 1.45 10.31
N LEU A 93 -1.47 0.71 9.25
CA LEU A 93 -2.35 -0.29 8.63
C LEU A 93 -2.82 -1.34 9.64
N VAL A 94 -1.88 -2.00 10.32
CA VAL A 94 -2.20 -3.05 11.29
C VAL A 94 -3.02 -2.49 12.44
N ASN A 95 -2.71 -1.29 12.93
CA ASN A 95 -3.48 -0.64 14.00
C ASN A 95 -4.88 -0.23 13.53
N SER A 96 -5.04 0.23 12.29
CA SER A 96 -6.34 0.59 11.71
C SER A 96 -7.27 -0.61 11.57
N THR A 97 -6.72 -1.82 11.49
CA THR A 97 -7.50 -3.06 11.49
C THR A 97 -7.90 -3.54 12.88
N GLY A 98 -7.44 -2.90 13.97
CA GLY A 98 -7.87 -3.18 15.35
C GLY A 98 -7.97 -4.66 15.71
N ASP A 99 -9.05 -4.99 16.43
CA ASP A 99 -9.50 -6.34 16.80
C ASP A 99 -10.42 -6.98 15.75
N ILE A 100 -10.40 -6.49 14.50
CA ILE A 100 -11.10 -7.15 13.40
C ILE A 100 -10.67 -8.62 13.41
N SER A 101 -11.65 -9.52 13.46
CA SER A 101 -11.39 -10.96 13.58
C SER A 101 -10.40 -11.41 12.50
N ALA A 102 -9.60 -12.44 12.78
CA ALA A 102 -8.63 -12.99 11.84
C ALA A 102 -9.24 -13.34 10.46
N ASN A 103 -10.56 -13.51 10.37
CA ASN A 103 -11.29 -13.82 9.14
C ASN A 103 -11.73 -12.58 8.34
N GLN A 104 -11.52 -11.36 8.84
CA GLN A 104 -11.94 -10.13 8.17
C GLN A 104 -10.76 -9.31 7.62
N GLY A 105 -9.62 -9.24 8.31
CA GLY A 105 -8.37 -8.65 7.78
C GLY A 105 -8.52 -7.31 7.04
N PHE A 106 -7.59 -6.97 6.15
CA PHE A 106 -7.72 -5.90 5.16
C PHE A 106 -7.52 -6.41 3.73
N PHE A 107 -8.09 -5.69 2.78
CA PHE A 107 -7.92 -5.95 1.35
C PHE A 107 -7.05 -4.87 0.70
N ALA A 108 -6.00 -5.25 -0.02
CA ALA A 108 -5.06 -4.29 -0.60
C ALA A 108 -5.27 -4.07 -2.11
N ILE A 109 -5.23 -2.82 -2.55
CA ILE A 109 -5.08 -2.41 -3.94
C ILE A 109 -3.70 -1.78 -4.09
N LEU A 110 -2.86 -2.36 -4.94
CA LEU A 110 -1.58 -1.79 -5.32
C LEU A 110 -1.65 -1.32 -6.77
N ASP A 111 -1.63 -0.01 -6.96
CA ASP A 111 -1.68 0.61 -8.28
C ASP A 111 -0.28 0.96 -8.78
N LEU A 112 0.14 0.29 -9.84
CA LEU A 112 1.45 0.49 -10.47
C LEU A 112 1.41 1.46 -11.66
N GLU A 113 0.32 2.22 -11.83
CA GLU A 113 0.28 3.28 -12.85
C GLU A 113 1.41 4.29 -12.64
N GLY A 114 2.22 4.50 -13.68
CA GLY A 114 3.39 5.37 -13.63
C GLY A 114 4.66 4.74 -13.04
N TYR A 115 4.64 3.45 -12.66
CA TYR A 115 5.80 2.78 -12.07
C TYR A 115 7.01 2.81 -13.02
N ASP A 116 8.10 3.41 -12.56
CA ASP A 116 9.33 3.50 -13.34
C ASP A 116 10.04 2.13 -13.44
N ILE A 117 10.08 1.61 -14.67
CA ILE A 117 10.76 0.36 -15.02
C ILE A 117 12.25 0.38 -14.64
N THR A 118 12.90 1.54 -14.58
CA THR A 118 14.32 1.61 -14.17
C THR A 118 14.52 1.10 -12.73
N GLN A 119 13.53 1.27 -11.86
CA GLN A 119 13.58 0.75 -10.49
C GLN A 119 13.57 -0.78 -10.47
N ALA A 120 12.70 -1.41 -11.27
CA ALA A 120 12.65 -2.88 -11.46
C ALA A 120 13.86 -3.47 -12.19
N LYS A 121 14.75 -2.62 -12.72
CA LYS A 121 16.04 -3.03 -13.34
C LYS A 121 17.25 -2.71 -12.47
N SER A 122 17.05 -2.00 -11.36
CA SER A 122 18.10 -1.58 -10.44
C SER A 122 18.20 -2.55 -9.26
N VAL A 123 19.42 -2.94 -8.89
CA VAL A 123 19.65 -3.75 -7.69
C VAL A 123 19.13 -3.03 -6.43
N PRO A 124 19.41 -1.74 -6.20
CA PRO A 124 18.89 -1.03 -5.03
C PRO A 124 17.36 -0.98 -4.97
N GLY A 125 16.68 -0.71 -6.08
CA GLY A 125 15.21 -0.67 -6.14
C GLY A 125 14.59 -2.05 -5.87
N ILE A 126 15.14 -3.12 -6.46
CA ILE A 126 14.69 -4.49 -6.19
C ILE A 126 14.92 -4.85 -4.72
N GLN A 127 16.10 -4.57 -4.18
CA GLN A 127 16.42 -4.83 -2.77
C GLN A 127 15.46 -4.08 -1.84
N LYS A 128 15.15 -2.81 -2.14
CA LYS A 128 14.22 -2.03 -1.33
C LYS A 128 12.80 -2.58 -1.39
N PHE A 129 12.34 -3.01 -2.56
CA PHE A 129 11.06 -3.70 -2.71
C PHE A 129 10.99 -4.99 -1.90
N LEU A 130 12.02 -5.85 -1.96
CA LEU A 130 12.06 -7.10 -1.20
C LEU A 130 12.11 -6.85 0.31
N TRP A 131 12.84 -5.83 0.74
CA TRP A 131 12.84 -5.39 2.14
C TRP A 131 11.46 -4.91 2.59
N MET A 132 10.74 -4.15 1.74
CA MET A 132 9.36 -3.76 2.03
C MET A 132 8.41 -4.96 2.10
N ALA A 133 8.60 -5.96 1.23
CA ALA A 133 7.81 -7.19 1.26
C ALA A 133 8.03 -7.99 2.55
N GLN A 134 9.26 -8.06 3.05
CA GLN A 134 9.54 -8.66 4.36
C GLN A 134 8.93 -7.83 5.49
N THR A 135 9.08 -6.51 5.43
CA THR A 135 8.52 -5.58 6.42
C THR A 135 7.00 -5.74 6.52
N PHE A 136 6.32 -5.93 5.38
CA PHE A 136 4.90 -6.26 5.33
C PHE A 136 4.59 -7.57 6.05
N VAL A 137 5.32 -8.65 5.75
CA VAL A 137 5.11 -9.98 6.37
C VAL A 137 5.27 -9.89 7.89
N ASP A 138 6.29 -9.17 8.35
CA ASP A 138 6.62 -8.98 9.75
C ASP A 138 5.66 -8.04 10.50
N ALA A 139 5.04 -7.09 9.79
CA ALA A 139 4.03 -6.21 10.37
C ALA A 139 2.68 -6.94 10.51
N VAL A 140 2.26 -7.67 9.47
CA VAL A 140 0.95 -8.33 9.45
C VAL A 140 0.88 -9.53 10.39
N LYS A 141 2.03 -10.21 10.67
CA LYS A 141 2.21 -11.31 11.65
C LYS A 141 0.90 -11.99 12.05
N GLY A 142 0.31 -12.80 11.16
CA GLY A 142 -0.98 -13.46 11.41
C GLY A 142 -1.82 -13.60 10.14
N ASP A 143 -3.14 -13.53 10.29
CA ASP A 143 -4.12 -13.63 9.18
C ASP A 143 -4.82 -12.29 8.91
N LYS A 144 -4.20 -11.16 9.31
CA LYS A 144 -4.79 -9.83 9.12
C LYS A 144 -4.79 -9.34 7.66
N PHE A 145 -4.22 -10.11 6.73
CA PHE A 145 -4.26 -9.81 5.29
C PHE A 145 -5.19 -10.80 4.57
N LYS A 146 -6.33 -10.31 4.08
CA LYS A 146 -7.32 -11.11 3.36
C LYS A 146 -6.86 -11.43 1.94
N GLY A 147 -6.19 -10.48 1.30
CA GLY A 147 -5.72 -10.59 -0.07
C GLY A 147 -5.60 -9.23 -0.73
N GLY A 148 -5.26 -9.22 -2.02
CA GLY A 148 -5.17 -7.97 -2.74
C GLY A 148 -5.18 -8.11 -4.25
N ILE A 149 -5.25 -6.96 -4.92
CA ILE A 149 -5.21 -6.84 -6.37
C ILE A 149 -4.12 -5.83 -6.72
N PHE A 150 -3.18 -6.25 -7.55
CA PHE A 150 -2.21 -5.35 -8.17
C PHE A 150 -2.74 -5.00 -9.56
N ILE A 151 -2.78 -3.72 -9.88
CA ILE A 151 -3.32 -3.20 -11.14
C ILE A 151 -2.27 -2.38 -11.86
N ASN A 152 -2.46 -2.20 -13.17
CA ASN A 152 -1.54 -1.45 -14.02
C ASN A 152 -0.10 -2.01 -13.97
N VAL A 153 0.03 -3.31 -13.74
CA VAL A 153 1.33 -3.98 -13.63
C VAL A 153 1.97 -4.11 -15.00
N ASN A 154 3.23 -3.68 -15.11
CA ASN A 154 4.02 -3.90 -16.32
C ASN A 154 4.74 -5.26 -16.28
N ASN A 155 5.08 -5.79 -17.45
CA ASN A 155 5.73 -7.10 -17.58
C ASN A 155 7.07 -7.22 -16.82
N PHE A 156 7.75 -6.11 -16.51
CA PHE A 156 9.00 -6.16 -15.74
C PHE A 156 8.73 -6.41 -14.26
N PHE A 157 7.68 -5.80 -13.70
CA PHE A 157 7.30 -6.00 -12.31
C PHE A 157 6.85 -7.43 -12.04
N GLU A 158 6.24 -8.13 -13.01
CA GLU A 158 5.91 -9.56 -12.86
C GLU A 158 7.13 -10.42 -12.50
N ASN A 159 8.32 -10.10 -13.03
CA ASN A 159 9.54 -10.81 -12.70
C ASN A 159 10.00 -10.51 -11.28
N VAL A 160 9.88 -9.25 -10.85
CA VAL A 160 10.18 -8.85 -9.47
C VAL A 160 9.20 -9.50 -8.48
N TRP A 161 7.92 -9.58 -8.83
CA TRP A 161 6.90 -10.26 -8.03
C TRP A 161 7.23 -11.74 -7.82
N LYS A 162 7.60 -12.47 -8.88
CA LYS A 162 8.02 -13.89 -8.76
C LYS A 162 9.18 -14.08 -7.79
N VAL A 163 10.10 -13.13 -7.73
CA VAL A 163 11.25 -13.15 -6.80
C VAL A 163 10.83 -12.85 -5.35
N ALA A 164 9.75 -12.10 -5.13
CA ALA A 164 9.20 -11.85 -3.80
C ALA A 164 8.43 -13.06 -3.23
N GLY A 165 8.07 -14.05 -4.05
CA GLY A 165 7.31 -15.23 -3.64
C GLY A 165 7.83 -15.94 -2.38
N PRO A 166 9.12 -16.28 -2.29
CA PRO A 166 9.69 -16.90 -1.08
C PRO A 166 9.57 -16.07 0.19
N ILE A 167 9.61 -14.74 0.08
CA ILE A 167 9.44 -13.81 1.22
C ILE A 167 7.98 -13.76 1.64
N LEU A 168 7.07 -13.62 0.68
CA LEU A 168 5.65 -13.45 0.93
C LEU A 168 4.95 -14.74 1.40
N GLY A 169 5.52 -15.91 1.10
CA GLY A 169 5.03 -17.21 1.57
C GLY A 169 3.55 -17.41 1.25
N LYS A 170 2.72 -17.57 2.30
CA LYS A 170 1.28 -17.81 2.17
C LYS A 170 0.52 -16.66 1.48
N TYR A 171 1.00 -15.42 1.61
CA TYR A 171 0.33 -14.24 1.05
C TYR A 171 0.55 -14.09 -0.46
N PHE A 172 1.54 -14.76 -1.03
CA PHE A 172 1.85 -14.62 -2.45
C PHE A 172 0.67 -15.02 -3.35
N ASN A 173 -0.04 -16.09 -2.98
CA ASN A 173 -1.16 -16.62 -3.75
C ASN A 173 -2.50 -15.92 -3.44
N THR A 174 -2.56 -15.03 -2.45
CA THR A 174 -3.77 -14.25 -2.14
C THR A 174 -3.84 -12.94 -2.91
N VAL A 175 -2.79 -12.60 -3.65
CA VAL A 175 -2.71 -11.41 -4.50
C VAL A 175 -2.95 -11.79 -5.95
N THR A 176 -3.91 -11.13 -6.58
CA THR A 176 -4.16 -11.24 -8.02
C THR A 176 -3.47 -10.10 -8.75
N VAL A 177 -2.77 -10.40 -9.84
CA VAL A 177 -2.00 -9.41 -10.61
C VAL A 177 -2.69 -9.18 -11.96
N PHE A 178 -2.98 -7.92 -12.26
CA PHE A 178 -3.52 -7.47 -13.53
C PHE A 178 -2.57 -6.49 -14.22
N GLY A 179 -2.47 -6.63 -15.54
CA GLY A 179 -1.76 -5.69 -16.39
C GLY A 179 -2.49 -4.35 -16.56
N THR A 180 -2.22 -3.66 -17.66
CA THR A 180 -2.77 -2.33 -17.95
C THR A 180 -4.20 -2.34 -18.53
N ASN A 181 -4.83 -3.52 -18.68
CA ASN A 181 -6.21 -3.61 -19.15
C ASN A 181 -7.18 -3.21 -18.03
N SER A 182 -7.69 -1.99 -18.11
CA SER A 182 -8.57 -1.42 -17.09
C SER A 182 -9.91 -2.14 -16.95
N GLU A 183 -10.50 -2.64 -18.02
CA GLU A 183 -11.75 -3.40 -17.94
C GLU A 183 -11.57 -4.68 -17.12
N ALA A 184 -10.45 -5.37 -17.31
CA ALA A 184 -10.15 -6.62 -16.63
C ALA A 184 -9.98 -6.42 -15.12
N TRP A 185 -9.17 -5.44 -14.70
CA TRP A 185 -8.97 -5.20 -13.27
C TRP A 185 -10.16 -4.50 -12.61
N ARG A 186 -10.88 -3.59 -13.31
CA ARG A 186 -12.09 -2.95 -12.78
C ARG A 186 -13.18 -3.96 -12.48
N SER A 187 -13.42 -4.89 -13.39
CA SER A 187 -14.41 -5.97 -13.19
C SER A 187 -14.11 -6.77 -11.92
N GLN A 188 -12.83 -7.00 -11.63
CA GLN A 188 -12.38 -7.77 -10.48
C GLN A 188 -12.41 -6.97 -9.17
N LEU A 189 -12.10 -5.67 -9.22
CA LEU A 189 -12.33 -4.78 -8.09
C LEU A 189 -13.81 -4.73 -7.71
N LEU A 190 -14.71 -4.55 -8.70
CA LEU A 190 -16.16 -4.47 -8.48
C LEU A 190 -16.80 -5.76 -7.98
N GLN A 191 -16.18 -6.92 -8.24
CA GLN A 191 -16.62 -8.19 -7.67
C GLN A 191 -16.34 -8.32 -6.17
N LYS A 192 -15.40 -7.52 -5.65
CA LYS A 192 -14.94 -7.61 -4.25
C LYS A 192 -15.30 -6.37 -3.44
N ILE A 193 -15.34 -5.21 -4.07
CA ILE A 193 -15.50 -3.92 -3.41
C ILE A 193 -16.69 -3.22 -4.05
N PRO A 194 -17.71 -2.83 -3.26
CA PRO A 194 -18.83 -2.06 -3.76
C PRO A 194 -18.37 -0.77 -4.46
N GLN A 195 -19.06 -0.41 -5.53
CA GLN A 195 -18.70 0.73 -6.38
C GLN A 195 -18.63 2.06 -5.63
N ASP A 196 -19.51 2.29 -4.65
CA ASP A 196 -19.55 3.47 -3.80
C ASP A 196 -18.43 3.51 -2.74
N GLN A 197 -17.74 2.39 -2.52
CA GLN A 197 -16.61 2.26 -1.60
C GLN A 197 -15.26 2.46 -2.32
N LEU A 198 -15.25 2.54 -3.65
CA LEU A 198 -14.05 2.79 -4.44
C LEU A 198 -13.89 4.27 -4.79
N PRO A 199 -12.67 4.82 -4.75
CA PRO A 199 -12.41 6.18 -5.22
C PRO A 199 -12.84 6.41 -6.68
N GLU A 200 -13.35 7.60 -6.95
CA GLU A 200 -13.87 7.98 -8.29
C GLU A 200 -12.81 7.84 -9.40
N TRP A 201 -11.52 8.07 -9.10
CA TRP A 201 -10.44 8.02 -10.10
C TRP A 201 -10.16 6.63 -10.65
N TYR A 202 -10.66 5.56 -10.00
CA TYR A 202 -10.69 4.24 -10.64
C TYR A 202 -11.68 4.18 -11.82
N GLY A 203 -12.39 5.27 -12.12
CA GLY A 203 -13.29 5.44 -13.25
C GLY A 203 -14.58 4.64 -13.08
N ILE A 204 -14.95 4.35 -11.83
CA ILE A 204 -16.03 3.43 -11.48
C ILE A 204 -17.33 4.21 -11.26
N LEU A 205 -17.27 5.48 -10.86
CA LEU A 205 -18.45 6.31 -10.67
C LEU A 205 -18.67 7.24 -11.88
N ASP A 206 -19.84 7.11 -12.52
CA ASP A 206 -20.30 8.08 -13.51
C ASP A 206 -20.68 9.38 -12.76
N SER A 207 -19.83 10.40 -12.88
CA SER A 207 -19.96 11.71 -12.22
C SER A 207 -21.37 12.33 -12.26
N LYS A 208 -22.21 11.96 -13.23
CA LYS A 208 -23.60 12.41 -13.33
C LYS A 208 -24.56 11.80 -12.30
N LYS A 209 -24.29 10.61 -11.76
CA LYS A 209 -25.16 9.96 -10.76
C LYS A 209 -24.91 10.42 -9.31
N ILE A 210 -23.75 11.02 -9.04
CA ILE A 210 -23.41 11.54 -7.70
C ILE A 210 -24.08 12.89 -7.45
N ALA A 211 -24.16 13.74 -8.48
CA ALA A 211 -24.68 15.09 -8.38
C ALA A 211 -26.14 15.18 -7.89
N GLU A 212 -26.92 14.10 -8.00
CA GLU A 212 -28.32 14.09 -7.57
C GLU A 212 -28.55 13.44 -6.20
N ASN A 213 -27.61 12.68 -5.62
CA ASN A 213 -27.92 11.89 -4.41
C ASN A 213 -26.91 11.96 -3.26
N LEU A 214 -25.67 12.43 -3.43
CA LEU A 214 -24.69 12.35 -2.35
C LEU A 214 -23.78 13.60 -2.34
N PHE A 215 -24.16 14.54 -1.48
CA PHE A 215 -23.37 15.63 -0.88
C PHE A 215 -23.29 16.98 -1.62
N PRO A 216 -23.82 18.08 -1.02
CA PRO A 216 -23.20 19.38 -1.18
C PRO A 216 -21.86 19.36 -0.42
N GLU A 217 -20.81 19.74 -1.14
CA GLU A 217 -19.47 20.11 -0.64
C GLU A 217 -18.52 19.00 -0.15
N LYS A 218 -17.59 18.69 -1.07
CA LYS A 218 -16.24 18.14 -0.95
C LYS A 218 -15.61 18.17 0.45
N ASN A 219 -15.11 17.02 0.90
CA ASN A 219 -13.86 16.86 1.66
C ASN A 219 -13.37 15.40 1.58
N TYR A 220 -12.33 15.15 0.77
CA TYR A 220 -11.52 13.93 0.88
C TYR A 220 -10.65 14.06 2.13
N TYR A 221 -10.96 13.36 3.20
CA TYR A 221 -10.12 13.36 4.40
C TYR A 221 -9.01 12.31 4.28
N SER A 222 -7.76 12.76 4.34
CA SER A 222 -6.67 11.95 4.89
C SER A 222 -7.01 11.69 6.36
N CYS A 223 -7.22 10.44 6.75
CA CYS A 223 -7.52 10.11 8.15
C CYS A 223 -6.31 10.48 9.03
N SER A 224 -6.43 11.57 9.79
CA SER A 224 -5.49 11.91 10.86
C SER A 224 -5.92 11.21 12.15
N ALA A 225 -4.94 10.70 12.89
CA ALA A 225 -5.05 9.65 13.91
C ALA A 225 -5.80 10.03 15.22
N SER A 226 -6.86 10.83 15.18
CA SER A 226 -7.62 11.21 16.38
C SER A 226 -9.10 10.80 16.40
N PHE A 227 -9.60 10.10 15.37
CA PHE A 227 -11.06 9.91 15.22
C PHE A 227 -11.58 8.49 15.00
N CYS A 228 -10.74 7.45 15.11
CA CYS A 228 -11.24 6.06 15.20
C CYS A 228 -11.55 5.73 16.66
N GLY A 229 -12.58 6.39 17.20
CA GLY A 229 -13.10 6.20 18.54
C GLY A 229 -14.61 6.37 18.56
N ASP A 230 -15.29 5.23 18.43
CA ASP A 230 -16.65 4.86 18.84
C ASP A 230 -17.83 5.86 18.63
N LYS A 231 -18.89 5.29 18.03
CA LYS A 231 -20.28 5.79 17.88
C LYS A 231 -20.62 6.56 16.61
N ARG A 232 -21.30 5.83 15.71
CA ARG A 232 -22.46 6.36 14.96
C ARG A 232 -23.29 7.24 15.90
N ASP A 233 -23.68 8.42 15.44
CA ASP A 233 -24.46 9.46 16.13
C ASP A 233 -23.63 10.59 16.78
N LYS A 234 -23.30 11.61 15.98
CA LYS A 234 -23.65 13.04 16.17
C LYS A 234 -22.78 13.93 15.27
N LEU A 235 -23.27 14.21 14.07
CA LEU A 235 -22.82 15.35 13.27
C LEU A 235 -23.48 16.61 13.85
N GLN A 236 -22.71 17.47 14.50
CA GLN A 236 -23.05 18.88 14.63
C GLN A 236 -22.04 19.70 13.83
N ASN A 237 -22.58 20.48 12.90
CA ASN A 237 -21.90 21.36 11.98
C ASN A 237 -21.05 22.39 12.72
N VAL A 238 -19.79 22.52 12.32
CA VAL A 238 -19.01 23.75 12.56
C VAL A 238 -18.39 24.15 11.22
N THR A 239 -19.07 25.08 10.55
CA THR A 239 -18.53 25.86 9.44
C THR A 239 -17.95 27.14 10.01
N ASP A 240 -16.62 27.24 10.12
CA ASP A 240 -15.92 28.51 9.94
C ASP A 240 -14.40 28.28 9.76
N PHE A 241 -13.86 28.75 8.65
CA PHE A 241 -12.43 28.95 8.44
C PHE A 241 -12.23 30.39 7.97
N SER A 242 -12.15 31.29 8.94
CA SER A 242 -11.30 32.47 8.84
C SER A 242 -10.29 32.40 9.98
N ASP A 243 -9.02 32.61 9.63
CA ASP A 243 -7.82 32.67 10.49
C ASP A 243 -7.09 31.34 10.78
N ILE A 244 -6.10 31.02 9.93
CA ILE A 244 -4.65 30.77 10.20
C ILE A 244 -3.97 30.20 8.95
#